data_AF-A0A8C5WQ52-F1
#
_entry.id   AF-A0A8C5WQ52-F1
#
_cell.length_a   1.000
_cell.length_b   1.000
_cell.length_c   1.000
_cell.angle_alpha   90.00
_cell.angle_beta   90.00
_cell.angle_gamma   90.00
#
_symmetry.space_group_name_H-M   'P 1'
#
loop_
_entity.id
_entity.type
_entity.pdbx_description
1 polymer ?
#
loop_
_entity_poly.entity_id
_entity_poly.type
_entity_poly.pdbx_seq_one_letter_code
_entity_poly.pdbx_strand_id
1 'polypeptide(L)'
;MGLLPPRFLAAASLCKSSRGRFKRGGMWEVRLPQMSRAWVTSIAFLDLQGYSEQHWECSVISSCVLPFFVFCPIMQGSKLEIPLWLAKGLYDKRRILSVELPKVYKESWRTVFNADASVVDLHKLGPYYYGFGSQLLNFDNPENIELAQSILQTFIGRFRHIMDSSQNTFNEDTSALVARLDELERALFQTGQKGLQDFQCWEMGQASQITISSLIQNYKKRKFTDVDS
;
A
#
# COMPACT_ATOMS: atom_id res chain seq x y z
N MET A 1 -14.59 20.59 -27.83
CA MET A 1 -13.94 21.35 -26.73
C MET A 1 -14.19 20.56 -25.45
N GLY A 2 -13.23 20.09 -24.65
CA GLY A 2 -11.80 20.40 -24.58
C GLY A 2 -10.88 19.21 -24.88
N LEU A 3 -9.70 19.56 -25.39
CA LEU A 3 -8.61 18.68 -25.77
C LEU A 3 -7.73 18.37 -24.55
N LEU A 4 -7.48 17.09 -24.30
CA LEU A 4 -6.46 16.60 -23.37
C LEU A 4 -5.05 16.88 -23.94
N PRO A 5 -4.06 17.23 -23.09
CA PRO A 5 -2.71 17.56 -23.54
C PRO A 5 -1.92 16.34 -24.07
N PRO A 6 -1.07 16.51 -25.11
CA PRO A 6 -0.34 15.42 -25.76
C PRO A 6 0.96 15.11 -25.01
N ARG A 7 0.88 14.31 -23.95
CA ARG A 7 2.08 13.67 -23.35
C ARG A 7 1.92 12.18 -23.02
N PHE A 8 0.81 11.56 -23.41
CA PHE A 8 0.49 10.16 -23.05
C PHE A 8 0.83 9.10 -24.13
N LEU A 9 1.54 9.46 -25.21
CA LEU A 9 1.82 8.54 -26.33
C LEU A 9 3.28 8.09 -26.50
N ALA A 10 4.10 8.13 -25.45
CA ALA A 10 5.52 7.73 -25.56
C ALA A 10 6.00 6.79 -24.45
N ALA A 11 5.16 5.83 -24.01
CA ALA A 11 5.58 4.78 -23.06
C ALA A 11 5.15 3.37 -23.49
N ALA A 12 4.99 3.14 -24.79
CA ALA A 12 4.64 1.83 -25.34
C ALA A 12 5.52 1.47 -26.55
N SER A 13 6.84 1.64 -26.44
CA SER A 13 7.77 0.91 -27.31
C SER A 13 9.13 0.81 -26.65
N LEU A 14 9.47 -0.38 -26.14
CA LEU A 14 10.80 -0.99 -26.06
C LEU A 14 10.78 -2.17 -25.08
N CYS A 15 9.92 -3.17 -25.35
CA CYS A 15 10.19 -4.52 -24.89
C CYS A 15 11.26 -5.11 -25.83
N LYS A 16 12.54 -4.79 -25.58
CA LYS A 16 13.64 -5.45 -26.28
C LYS A 16 13.85 -6.84 -25.66
N SER A 17 13.29 -7.83 -26.34
CA SER A 17 13.73 -9.23 -26.43
C SER A 17 15.07 -9.51 -25.74
N SER A 18 15.03 -10.17 -24.58
CA SER A 18 16.19 -10.75 -23.92
C SER A 18 16.72 -11.94 -24.74
N ARG A 19 17.70 -11.70 -25.61
CA ARG A 19 18.54 -12.78 -26.16
C ARG A 19 19.51 -13.25 -25.08
N GLY A 20 19.19 -14.36 -24.42
CA GLY A 20 20.13 -15.08 -23.57
C GLY A 20 21.24 -15.71 -24.42
N ARG A 21 22.51 -15.42 -24.10
CA ARG A 21 23.67 -16.09 -24.70
C ARG A 21 24.21 -17.11 -23.70
N PHE A 22 24.15 -18.38 -24.09
CA PHE A 22 24.65 -19.52 -23.32
C PHE A 22 26.18 -19.48 -23.24
N LYS A 23 26.76 -19.38 -22.04
CA LYS A 23 28.17 -19.71 -21.78
C LYS A 23 28.21 -21.00 -20.96
N ARG A 24 28.99 -21.98 -21.43
CA ARG A 24 29.33 -23.20 -20.69
C ARG A 24 30.14 -22.83 -19.45
N GLY A 25 29.79 -23.41 -18.30
CA GLY A 25 30.45 -23.22 -17.00
C GLY A 25 29.58 -22.39 -16.06
N GLY A 26 28.93 -23.07 -15.11
CA GLY A 26 27.84 -22.53 -14.31
C GLY A 26 28.20 -21.40 -13.34
N MET A 27 27.41 -20.33 -13.40
CA MET A 27 26.99 -19.46 -12.28
C MET A 27 25.94 -18.51 -12.89
N TRP A 28 24.71 -18.48 -12.35
CA TRP A 28 23.71 -17.51 -12.78
C TRP A 28 24.02 -16.17 -12.10
N GLU A 29 24.62 -15.23 -12.84
CA GLU A 29 24.76 -13.86 -12.35
C GLU A 29 23.62 -13.00 -12.89
N VAL A 30 22.58 -12.84 -12.07
CA VAL A 30 21.48 -11.89 -12.32
C VAL A 30 21.98 -10.50 -11.97
N ARG A 31 22.45 -9.76 -12.99
CA ARG A 31 22.75 -8.33 -12.85
C ARG A 31 21.43 -7.56 -12.79
N LEU A 32 20.95 -7.27 -11.57
CA LEU A 32 19.82 -6.37 -11.34
C LEU A 32 20.14 -4.98 -11.93
N PRO A 33 19.23 -4.36 -12.72
CA PRO A 33 19.44 -2.99 -13.17
C PRO A 33 19.33 -2.05 -11.97
N GLN A 34 20.32 -1.18 -11.80
CA GLN A 34 20.27 -0.05 -10.87
C GLN A 34 19.09 0.87 -11.26
N MET A 35 17.95 0.72 -10.58
CA MET A 35 16.81 1.60 -10.75
C MET A 35 17.15 2.98 -10.18
N SER A 36 17.14 4.01 -11.03
CA SER A 36 17.28 5.40 -10.62
C SER A 36 16.14 5.80 -9.67
N ARG A 37 16.46 6.57 -8.62
CA ARG A 37 15.52 7.11 -7.62
C ARG A 37 14.28 7.78 -8.22
N ALA A 38 14.37 8.32 -9.44
CA ALA A 38 13.25 8.96 -10.15
C ALA A 38 12.16 7.98 -10.63
N TRP A 39 12.50 6.71 -10.83
CA TRP A 39 11.53 5.67 -11.19
C TRP A 39 10.73 5.21 -9.96
N VAL A 40 11.38 5.14 -8.80
CA VAL A 40 10.74 4.77 -7.53
C VAL A 40 9.68 5.81 -7.13
N THR A 41 9.95 7.11 -7.34
CA THR A 41 8.98 8.17 -7.06
C THR A 41 7.83 8.23 -8.07
N SER A 42 8.04 7.84 -9.33
CA SER A 42 6.95 7.77 -10.33
C SER A 42 6.02 6.58 -10.11
N ILE A 43 6.53 5.44 -9.62
CA ILE A 43 5.71 4.27 -9.30
C ILE A 43 4.78 4.58 -8.11
N ALA A 44 5.27 5.30 -7.09
CA ALA A 44 4.46 5.68 -5.93
C ALA A 44 3.28 6.63 -6.27
N PHE A 45 3.33 7.37 -7.39
CA PHE A 45 2.26 8.27 -7.80
C PHE A 45 1.09 7.54 -8.50
N LEU A 46 1.31 6.31 -8.99
CA LEU A 46 0.31 5.50 -9.68
C LEU A 46 -0.33 4.43 -8.78
N ASP A 47 0.14 4.28 -7.55
CA ASP A 47 -0.46 3.37 -6.59
C ASP A 47 -1.74 4.01 -6.03
N LEU A 48 -2.90 3.54 -6.49
CA LEU A 48 -4.22 3.98 -6.00
C LEU A 48 -4.34 3.77 -4.48
N GLN A 49 -3.62 2.79 -3.93
CA GLN A 49 -3.49 2.55 -2.50
C GLN A 49 -2.92 3.76 -1.78
N GLY A 50 -1.86 4.35 -2.33
CA GLY A 50 -1.19 5.52 -1.78
C GLY A 50 -2.09 6.76 -1.75
N TYR A 51 -3.07 6.89 -2.66
CA TYR A 51 -4.05 7.98 -2.60
C TYR A 51 -5.07 7.82 -1.46
N SER A 52 -5.51 6.58 -1.17
CA SER A 52 -6.40 6.28 -0.04
C SER A 52 -5.72 6.57 1.30
N GLU A 53 -4.44 6.20 1.41
CA GLU A 53 -3.60 6.44 2.60
C GLU A 53 -3.42 7.92 2.94
N GLN A 54 -3.45 8.80 1.94
CA GLN A 54 -3.19 10.24 2.11
C GLN A 54 -4.38 10.98 2.71
N HIS A 55 -5.60 10.41 2.63
CA HIS A 55 -6.82 11.04 3.13
C HIS A 55 -7.02 10.84 4.64
N TRP A 56 -6.17 10.06 5.29
CA TRP A 56 -6.21 9.89 6.74
C TRP A 56 -5.82 11.19 7.47
N GLU A 57 -6.56 11.48 8.53
CA GLU A 57 -6.40 12.68 9.36
C GLU A 57 -5.27 12.50 10.39
N CYS A 58 -4.38 13.48 10.46
CA CYS A 58 -3.36 13.58 11.50
C CYS A 58 -3.67 14.75 12.43
N SER A 59 -3.52 14.52 13.74
CA SER A 59 -3.52 15.59 14.74
C SER A 59 -2.22 16.38 14.64
N VAL A 60 -2.33 17.66 14.33
CA VAL A 60 -1.20 18.56 14.17
C VAL A 60 -1.41 19.81 15.01
N ILE A 61 -0.34 20.32 15.61
CA ILE A 61 -0.32 21.56 16.36
C ILE A 61 0.28 22.65 15.47
N SER A 62 -0.45 23.76 15.30
CA SER A 62 0.06 24.89 14.52
C SER A 62 1.17 25.62 15.28
N SER A 63 2.35 25.73 14.69
CA SER A 63 3.50 26.44 15.27
C SER A 63 3.53 27.92 14.88
N CYS A 64 2.66 28.38 13.96
CA CYS A 64 2.51 29.80 13.59
C CYS A 64 1.03 30.16 13.37
N VAL A 65 0.72 31.46 13.35
CA VAL A 65 -0.60 31.94 12.91
C VAL A 65 -0.72 31.69 11.41
N LEU A 66 -1.76 30.98 10.96
CA LEU A 66 -2.01 30.73 9.54
C LEU A 66 -3.02 31.76 9.00
N PRO A 67 -2.57 32.81 8.29
CA PRO A 67 -3.46 33.86 7.78
C PRO A 67 -4.28 33.45 6.55
N PHE A 68 -4.00 32.27 5.97
CA PHE A 68 -4.65 31.78 4.75
C PHE A 68 -5.99 31.08 4.97
N PHE A 69 -6.41 30.82 6.22
CA PHE A 69 -7.75 30.31 6.50
C PHE A 69 -8.75 31.47 6.58
N VAL A 70 -9.49 31.65 5.49
CA VAL A 70 -10.24 32.86 5.10
C VAL A 70 -11.35 33.30 6.08
N PHE A 71 -11.70 32.51 7.10
CA PHE A 71 -12.79 32.84 8.03
C PHE A 71 -12.39 33.04 9.50
N CYS A 72 -11.19 32.61 9.93
CA CYS A 72 -10.67 32.86 11.28
C CYS A 72 -9.17 32.55 11.32
N PRO A 73 -8.30 33.47 11.80
CA PRO A 73 -6.88 33.19 11.94
C PRO A 73 -6.67 32.09 12.98
N ILE A 74 -6.09 30.98 12.56
CA ILE A 74 -5.73 29.87 13.45
C ILE A 74 -4.61 30.35 14.38
N MET A 75 -4.88 30.38 15.68
CA MET A 75 -3.91 30.78 16.69
C MET A 75 -2.75 29.78 16.78
N GLN A 76 -1.55 30.27 17.11
CA GLN A 76 -0.43 29.41 17.42
C GLN A 76 -0.78 28.50 18.62
N GLY A 77 -0.42 27.22 18.54
CA GLY A 77 -0.71 26.21 19.55
C GLY A 77 -2.08 25.55 19.42
N SER A 78 -2.90 25.88 18.41
CA SER A 78 -4.16 25.20 18.18
C SER A 78 -3.94 23.75 17.71
N LYS A 79 -4.68 22.81 18.28
CA LYS A 79 -4.79 21.43 17.77
C LYS A 79 -5.74 21.41 16.58
N LEU A 80 -5.25 20.93 15.44
CA LEU A 80 -6.01 20.83 14.20
C LEU A 80 -5.83 19.42 13.63
N GLU A 81 -6.94 18.82 13.22
CA GLU A 81 -6.92 17.60 12.43
C GLU A 81 -6.81 18.00 10.95
N ILE A 82 -5.72 17.60 10.28
CA ILE A 82 -5.52 17.85 8.85
C ILE A 82 -5.15 16.57 8.12
N PRO A 83 -5.48 16.46 6.83
CA PRO A 83 -5.01 15.35 6.01
C PRO A 83 -3.49 15.26 5.97
N LEU A 84 -2.98 14.03 5.98
CA LEU A 84 -1.54 13.76 5.98
C LEU A 84 -0.79 14.40 4.80
N TRP A 85 -1.37 14.42 3.60
CA TRP A 85 -0.74 15.05 2.42
C TRP A 85 -0.46 16.54 2.62
N LEU A 86 -1.40 17.23 3.28
CA LEU A 86 -1.31 18.65 3.56
C LEU A 86 -0.28 18.89 4.68
N ALA A 87 -0.32 18.07 5.73
CA ALA A 87 0.66 18.10 6.81
C ALA A 87 2.08 17.93 6.27
N LYS A 88 2.30 16.96 5.38
CA LYS A 88 3.60 16.71 4.74
C LYS A 88 4.08 17.91 3.93
N GLY A 89 3.21 18.51 3.12
CA GLY A 89 3.57 19.68 2.31
C GLY A 89 3.91 20.92 3.13
N LEU A 90 3.25 21.12 4.27
CA LEU A 90 3.46 22.25 5.18
C LEU A 90 4.66 22.06 6.11
N TYR A 91 4.94 20.81 6.50
CA TYR A 91 6.11 20.46 7.31
C TYR A 91 7.42 20.67 6.54
N ASP A 92 7.53 20.08 5.34
CA ASP A 92 8.77 20.03 4.55
C ASP A 92 9.25 21.41 4.09
N LYS A 93 8.32 22.29 3.69
CA LYS A 93 8.67 23.58 3.08
C LYS A 93 8.93 24.70 4.07
N ARG A 94 8.26 24.70 5.23
CA ARG A 94 8.20 25.88 6.10
C ARG A 94 8.22 25.59 7.60
N ARG A 95 8.22 24.32 8.03
CA ARG A 95 8.18 23.91 9.46
C ARG A 95 7.13 24.65 10.30
N ILE A 96 5.99 24.96 9.68
CA ILE A 96 4.90 25.74 10.32
C ILE A 96 4.11 24.89 11.32
N LEU A 97 4.32 23.57 11.31
CA LEU A 97 3.50 22.60 12.00
C LEU A 97 4.37 21.67 12.84
N SER A 98 3.90 21.34 14.03
CA SER A 98 4.41 20.25 14.86
C SER A 98 3.39 19.11 14.82
N VAL A 99 3.82 17.92 14.41
CA VAL A 99 2.92 16.76 14.24
C VAL A 99 2.87 15.97 15.55
N GLU A 100 1.67 15.70 16.07
CA GLU A 100 1.48 14.79 17.20
C GLU A 100 1.25 13.37 16.67
N LEU A 101 1.91 12.37 17.28
CA LEU A 101 1.69 10.98 16.90
C LEU A 101 0.28 10.51 17.32
N PRO A 102 -0.47 9.84 16.43
CA PRO A 102 -1.75 9.23 16.78
C PRO A 102 -1.57 8.19 17.88
N LYS A 103 -2.64 7.98 18.67
CA LYS A 103 -2.61 7.13 19.87
C LYS A 103 -2.04 5.72 19.60
N VAL A 104 -2.33 5.15 18.44
CA VAL A 104 -1.90 3.81 18.03
C VAL A 104 -0.37 3.66 17.92
N TYR A 105 0.36 4.75 17.66
CA TYR A 105 1.82 4.75 17.55
C TYR A 105 2.53 5.22 18.83
N LYS A 106 1.78 5.57 19.87
CA LYS A 106 2.36 5.93 21.18
C LYS A 106 2.87 4.69 21.91
N GLU A 107 3.79 4.91 22.84
CA GLU A 107 4.45 3.86 23.64
C GLU A 107 3.49 2.81 24.22
N SER A 108 2.33 3.23 24.73
CA SER A 108 1.33 2.32 25.32
C SER A 108 0.87 1.22 24.36
N TRP A 109 0.66 1.56 23.08
CA TRP A 109 0.28 0.58 22.06
C TRP A 109 1.48 -0.21 21.56
N ARG A 110 2.70 0.36 21.57
CA ARG A 110 3.94 -0.38 21.26
C ARG A 110 4.15 -1.55 22.22
N THR A 111 3.86 -1.37 23.51
CA THR A 111 3.91 -2.48 24.50
C THR A 111 2.92 -3.59 24.16
N VAL A 112 1.70 -3.25 23.71
CA VAL A 112 0.69 -4.23 23.29
C VAL A 112 1.17 -5.02 22.07
N PHE A 113 1.68 -4.33 21.04
CA PHE A 113 2.23 -4.99 19.85
C PHE A 113 3.46 -5.86 20.16
N ASN A 114 4.28 -5.45 21.12
CA ASN A 114 5.45 -6.22 21.56
C ASN A 114 5.06 -7.48 22.35
N ALA A 115 3.93 -7.44 23.07
CA ALA A 115 3.41 -8.61 23.78
C ALA A 115 2.85 -9.66 22.80
N ASP A 116 1.89 -9.24 21.97
CA ASP A 116 1.40 -10.07 20.86
C ASP A 116 0.69 -9.20 19.83
N ALA A 117 1.29 -9.13 18.63
CA ALA A 117 0.72 -8.40 17.51
C ALA A 117 -0.48 -9.12 16.87
N SER A 118 -0.60 -10.45 17.00
CA SER A 118 -1.61 -11.26 16.30
C SER A 118 -3.03 -11.05 16.85
N VAL A 119 -3.16 -10.73 18.13
CA VAL A 119 -4.47 -10.49 18.79
C VAL A 119 -5.07 -9.14 18.43
N VAL A 120 -4.28 -8.21 17.91
CA VAL A 120 -4.76 -6.88 17.56
C VAL A 120 -5.49 -6.90 16.21
N ASP A 121 -6.63 -6.23 16.18
CA ASP A 121 -7.39 -5.96 14.96
C ASP A 121 -6.87 -4.66 14.33
N LEU A 122 -5.98 -4.79 13.35
CA LEU A 122 -5.36 -3.65 12.68
C LEU A 122 -6.40 -2.87 11.86
N HIS A 123 -7.36 -3.56 11.27
CA HIS A 123 -8.38 -2.94 10.42
C HIS A 123 -9.25 -1.94 11.20
N LYS A 124 -9.54 -2.20 12.47
CA LYS A 124 -10.26 -1.25 13.35
C LYS A 124 -9.43 -0.04 13.76
N LEU A 125 -8.11 -0.21 13.89
CA LEU A 125 -7.20 0.88 14.26
C LEU A 125 -6.89 1.79 13.06
N GLY A 126 -6.97 1.23 11.86
CA GLY A 126 -6.87 1.91 10.58
C GLY A 126 -6.51 0.88 9.50
N PRO A 127 -7.16 0.89 8.33
CA PRO A 127 -6.92 -0.13 7.29
C PRO A 127 -5.53 -0.07 6.65
N TYR A 128 -4.71 0.94 7.01
CA TYR A 128 -3.37 1.19 6.47
C TYR A 128 -2.34 1.46 7.57
N TYR A 129 -2.26 0.63 8.60
CA TYR A 129 -1.31 0.76 9.71
C TYR A 129 0.16 0.83 9.24
N TYR A 130 0.57 -0.03 8.30
CA TYR A 130 1.95 -0.07 7.82
C TYR A 130 2.27 1.12 6.90
N GLY A 131 1.38 1.41 5.96
CA GLY A 131 1.54 2.52 5.01
C GLY A 131 1.56 3.88 5.73
N PHE A 132 0.58 4.11 6.61
CA PHE A 132 0.50 5.33 7.39
C PHE A 132 1.67 5.49 8.36
N GLY A 133 2.07 4.40 9.04
CA GLY A 133 3.25 4.40 9.91
C GLY A 133 4.55 4.75 9.18
N SER A 134 4.73 4.26 7.95
CA SER A 134 5.87 4.64 7.11
C SER A 134 5.85 6.13 6.73
N GLN A 135 4.67 6.70 6.47
CA GLN A 135 4.56 8.13 6.18
C GLN A 135 4.87 8.99 7.40
N LEU A 136 4.51 8.55 8.61
CA LEU A 136 4.82 9.26 9.85
C LEU A 136 6.33 9.39 10.12
N LEU A 137 7.14 8.43 9.66
CA LEU A 137 8.60 8.49 9.79
C LEU A 137 9.24 9.64 8.99
N ASN A 138 8.50 10.28 8.07
CA ASN A 138 8.99 11.46 7.35
C ASN A 138 8.97 12.73 8.21
N PHE A 139 8.29 12.72 9.37
CA PHE A 139 8.32 13.83 10.32
C PHE A 139 9.47 13.63 11.30
N ASP A 140 10.18 14.70 11.70
CA ASP A 140 11.30 14.57 12.65
C ASP A 140 10.75 14.43 14.07
N ASN A 141 10.72 13.20 14.58
CA ASN A 141 10.40 12.90 15.98
C ASN A 141 11.53 12.09 16.62
N PRO A 142 11.85 12.31 17.92
CA PRO A 142 12.90 11.56 18.61
C PRO A 142 12.57 10.06 18.71
N GLU A 143 11.30 9.70 18.70
CA GLU A 143 10.82 8.31 18.81
C GLU A 143 10.78 7.54 17.48
N ASN A 144 11.25 8.12 16.38
CA ASN A 144 11.16 7.52 15.05
C ASN A 144 11.86 6.15 14.95
N ILE A 145 12.98 5.97 15.64
CA ILE A 145 13.74 4.72 15.63
C ILE A 145 12.91 3.59 16.25
N GLU A 146 12.33 3.84 17.41
CA GLU A 146 11.49 2.88 18.12
C GLU A 146 10.18 2.59 17.37
N LEU A 147 9.59 3.62 16.76
CA LEU A 147 8.39 3.49 15.94
C LEU A 147 8.66 2.58 14.74
N ALA A 148 9.75 2.83 13.99
CA ALA A 148 10.15 2.00 12.86
C ALA A 148 10.42 0.54 13.28
N GLN A 149 11.12 0.35 14.40
CA GLN A 149 11.36 -0.98 14.95
C GLN A 149 10.04 -1.68 15.34
N SER A 150 9.13 -0.99 16.03
CA SER A 150 7.84 -1.54 16.44
C SER A 150 6.99 -1.97 15.24
N ILE A 151 6.89 -1.14 14.19
CA ILE A 151 6.18 -1.50 12.94
C ILE A 151 6.80 -2.76 12.32
N LEU A 152 8.13 -2.80 12.21
CA LEU A 152 8.84 -3.93 11.61
C LEU A 152 8.60 -5.22 12.42
N GLN A 153 8.74 -5.18 13.74
CA GLN A 153 8.52 -6.35 14.60
C GLN A 153 7.07 -6.82 14.55
N THR A 154 6.11 -5.90 14.50
CA THR A 154 4.67 -6.21 14.35
C THR A 154 4.43 -7.00 13.07
N PHE A 155 5.02 -6.58 11.94
CA PHE A 155 4.90 -7.29 10.68
C PHE A 155 5.55 -8.68 10.74
N ILE A 156 6.78 -8.78 11.25
CA ILE A 156 7.51 -10.06 11.37
C ILE A 156 6.74 -11.06 12.24
N GLY A 157 6.20 -10.62 13.38
CA GLY A 157 5.44 -11.49 14.29
C GLY A 157 4.16 -12.04 13.67
N ARG A 158 3.47 -11.25 12.84
CA ARG A 158 2.22 -11.64 12.18
C ARG A 158 2.44 -12.42 10.88
N PHE A 159 3.59 -12.25 10.23
CA PHE A 159 3.89 -12.80 8.92
C PHE A 159 3.70 -14.33 8.85
N ARG A 160 4.24 -15.07 9.83
CA ARG A 160 4.11 -16.54 9.87
C ARG A 160 2.65 -16.97 9.96
N HIS A 161 1.87 -16.34 10.84
CA HIS A 161 0.45 -16.67 11.00
C HIS A 161 -0.35 -16.41 9.72
N ILE A 162 -0.08 -15.30 9.04
CA ILE A 162 -0.75 -14.94 7.77
C ILE A 162 -0.39 -15.95 6.67
N MET A 163 0.90 -16.29 6.54
CA MET A 163 1.37 -17.27 5.56
C MET A 163 0.73 -18.64 5.80
N ASP A 164 0.85 -19.17 7.02
CA ASP A 164 0.30 -20.47 7.40
C ASP A 164 -1.22 -20.51 7.18
N SER A 165 -1.94 -19.43 7.55
CA SER A 165 -3.39 -19.36 7.32
C SER A 165 -3.75 -19.31 5.82
N SER A 166 -2.99 -18.58 5.01
CA SER A 166 -3.27 -18.45 3.57
C SER A 166 -3.10 -19.76 2.81
N GLN A 167 -2.24 -20.66 3.30
CA GLN A 167 -1.91 -21.93 2.63
C GLN A 167 -2.67 -23.14 3.19
N ASN A 168 -3.15 -23.06 4.44
CA ASN A 168 -3.87 -24.16 5.07
C ASN A 168 -5.40 -24.05 4.96
N THR A 169 -5.94 -22.85 4.72
CA THR A 169 -7.38 -22.64 4.61
C THR A 169 -7.85 -22.85 3.17
N PHE A 170 -8.00 -24.11 2.76
CA PHE A 170 -8.64 -24.45 1.48
C PHE A 170 -10.15 -24.62 1.67
N ASN A 171 -10.93 -23.75 1.03
CA ASN A 171 -12.41 -23.78 1.01
C ASN A 171 -13.10 -23.57 2.37
N GLU A 172 -12.40 -23.05 3.39
CA GLU A 172 -13.03 -22.62 4.65
C GLU A 172 -13.34 -21.11 4.64
N ASP A 173 -14.20 -20.67 5.55
CA ASP A 173 -14.59 -19.27 5.68
C ASP A 173 -13.44 -18.44 6.25
N THR A 174 -12.70 -17.74 5.37
CA THR A 174 -11.59 -16.85 5.71
C THR A 174 -12.04 -15.45 6.14
N SER A 175 -13.33 -15.14 6.10
CA SER A 175 -13.86 -13.78 6.28
C SER A 175 -13.48 -13.18 7.63
N ALA A 176 -13.56 -13.96 8.72
CA ALA A 176 -13.24 -13.52 10.08
C ALA A 176 -11.76 -13.18 10.27
N LEU A 177 -10.86 -13.93 9.62
CA LEU A 177 -9.43 -13.65 9.65
C LEU A 177 -9.13 -12.39 8.84
N VAL A 178 -9.59 -12.37 7.58
CA VAL A 178 -9.34 -11.28 6.63
C VAL A 178 -9.87 -9.95 7.17
N ALA A 179 -11.00 -9.95 7.89
CA ALA A 179 -11.59 -8.75 8.50
C ALA A 179 -10.63 -7.99 9.44
N ARG A 180 -9.69 -8.68 10.08
CA ARG A 180 -8.75 -8.12 11.06
C ARG A 180 -7.42 -7.68 10.48
N LEU A 181 -7.16 -8.04 9.22
CA LEU A 181 -5.91 -7.78 8.53
C LEU A 181 -5.85 -6.35 7.99
N ASP A 182 -4.65 -5.78 8.00
CA ASP A 182 -4.31 -4.55 7.27
C ASP A 182 -4.38 -4.76 5.75
N GLU A 183 -4.52 -3.70 4.96
CA GLU A 183 -4.59 -3.83 3.50
C GLU A 183 -3.31 -4.43 2.87
N LEU A 184 -2.13 -4.16 3.43
CA LEU A 184 -0.89 -4.82 3.01
C LEU A 184 -0.93 -6.32 3.32
N GLU A 185 -1.40 -6.69 4.51
CA GLU A 185 -1.55 -8.09 4.93
C GLU A 185 -2.60 -8.83 4.09
N ARG A 186 -3.70 -8.14 3.72
CA ARG A 186 -4.74 -8.67 2.83
C ARG A 186 -4.19 -8.97 1.45
N ALA A 187 -3.39 -8.07 0.88
CA ALA A 187 -2.74 -8.30 -0.41
C ALA A 187 -1.79 -9.51 -0.36
N LEU A 188 -1.02 -9.64 0.73
CA LEU A 188 -0.16 -10.80 0.95
C LEU A 188 -0.97 -12.10 1.08
N PHE A 189 -2.04 -12.08 1.88
CA PHE A 189 -2.93 -13.22 2.07
C PHE A 189 -3.59 -13.67 0.76
N GLN A 190 -4.09 -12.73 -0.05
CA GLN A 190 -4.67 -12.99 -1.37
C GLN A 190 -3.64 -13.61 -2.32
N THR A 191 -2.39 -13.16 -2.27
CA THR A 191 -1.30 -13.72 -3.08
C THR A 191 -1.01 -15.18 -2.69
N GLY A 192 -0.97 -15.48 -1.38
CA GLY A 192 -0.82 -16.84 -0.87
C GLY A 192 -1.96 -17.77 -1.31
N GLN A 193 -3.20 -17.32 -1.13
CA GLN A 193 -4.40 -18.05 -1.53
C GLN A 193 -4.47 -18.31 -3.03
N LYS A 194 -4.12 -17.32 -3.85
CA LYS A 194 -4.03 -17.49 -5.31
C LYS A 194 -3.01 -18.57 -5.68
N GLY A 195 -1.84 -18.56 -5.05
CA GLY A 195 -0.81 -19.58 -5.28
C GLY A 195 -1.29 -20.99 -4.93
N LEU A 196 -2.02 -21.16 -3.82
CA LEU A 196 -2.63 -22.43 -3.43
C LEU A 196 -3.69 -22.89 -4.44
N GLN A 197 -4.59 -21.99 -4.85
CA GLN A 197 -5.62 -22.27 -5.83
C GLN A 197 -5.03 -22.68 -7.18
N ASP A 198 -4.02 -21.96 -7.67
CA ASP A 198 -3.34 -22.25 -8.92
C ASP A 198 -2.66 -23.65 -8.87
N PHE A 199 -2.03 -23.98 -7.74
CA PHE A 199 -1.40 -25.29 -7.53
C PHE A 199 -2.43 -26.43 -7.53
N GLN A 200 -3.57 -26.25 -6.87
CA GLN A 200 -4.62 -27.28 -6.84
C GLN A 200 -5.32 -27.44 -8.18
N CYS A 201 -5.58 -26.34 -8.91
CA CYS A 201 -6.08 -26.43 -10.28
C CYS A 201 -5.11 -27.18 -11.19
N TRP A 202 -3.80 -27.04 -10.97
CA TRP A 202 -2.79 -27.81 -11.67
C TRP A 202 -2.80 -29.30 -11.26
N GLU A 203 -2.84 -29.60 -9.96
CA GLU A 203 -2.88 -30.97 -9.43
C GLU A 203 -4.10 -31.75 -9.95
N MET A 204 -5.26 -31.09 -10.04
CA MET A 204 -6.49 -31.66 -10.60
C MET A 204 -6.52 -31.72 -12.14
N GLY A 205 -5.46 -31.28 -12.82
CA GLY A 205 -5.40 -31.24 -14.29
C GLY A 205 -6.28 -30.18 -14.95
N GLN A 206 -6.96 -29.33 -14.18
CA GLN A 206 -7.82 -28.25 -14.68
C GLN A 206 -7.02 -27.14 -15.36
N ALA A 207 -5.75 -26.97 -15.00
CA ALA A 207 -4.84 -26.01 -15.64
C ALA A 207 -4.56 -26.30 -17.13
N SER A 208 -4.88 -27.51 -17.62
CA SER A 208 -4.77 -27.86 -19.04
C SER A 208 -5.91 -27.27 -19.90
N GLN A 209 -7.01 -26.82 -19.28
CA GLN A 209 -8.15 -26.24 -19.98
C GLN A 209 -7.93 -24.75 -20.21
N ILE A 210 -7.88 -24.34 -21.49
CA ILE A 210 -7.78 -22.93 -21.86
C ILE A 210 -9.14 -22.27 -21.63
N THR A 211 -9.25 -21.50 -20.55
CA THR A 211 -10.43 -20.69 -20.26
C THR A 211 -10.29 -19.30 -20.87
N ILE A 212 -11.42 -18.71 -21.25
CA ILE A 212 -11.46 -17.34 -21.75
C ILE A 212 -11.07 -16.40 -20.61
N SER A 213 -10.15 -15.47 -20.87
CA SER A 213 -9.74 -14.48 -19.86
C SER A 213 -10.93 -13.65 -19.39
N SER A 214 -10.93 -13.28 -18.10
CA SER A 214 -11.96 -12.44 -17.48
C SER A 214 -12.14 -11.09 -18.21
N LEU A 215 -11.07 -10.60 -18.85
CA LEU A 215 -11.10 -9.40 -19.69
C LEU A 215 -12.08 -9.56 -20.86
N ILE A 216 -12.05 -10.69 -21.57
CA ILE A 216 -12.91 -10.96 -22.74
C ILE A 216 -14.36 -11.19 -22.31
N GLN A 217 -14.60 -11.82 -21.15
CA GLN A 217 -15.95 -11.96 -20.58
C GLN A 217 -16.62 -10.60 -20.35
N ASN A 218 -15.86 -9.59 -19.92
CA ASN A 218 -16.35 -8.22 -19.70
C ASN A 218 -16.57 -7.43 -21.01
N TYR A 219 -15.84 -7.71 -22.09
CA TYR A 219 -16.07 -7.08 -23.40
C TYR A 219 -17.41 -7.49 -24.02
N LYS A 220 -17.86 -8.74 -23.79
CA LYS A 220 -19.12 -9.25 -24.35
C LYS A 220 -20.36 -8.52 -23.82
N LYS A 221 -20.29 -7.97 -22.59
CA LYS A 221 -21.38 -7.19 -21.97
C LYS A 221 -21.60 -5.79 -22.56
N ARG A 222 -20.67 -5.25 -23.36
CA ARG A 222 -20.79 -3.88 -23.92
C ARG A 222 -21.24 -3.82 -25.38
N LYS A 223 -21.70 -4.94 -25.96
CA LYS A 223 -22.04 -5.04 -27.40
C LYS A 223 -23.52 -5.37 -27.68
N PHE A 224 -24.43 -5.23 -26.71
CA PHE A 224 -25.86 -5.48 -26.93
C PHE A 224 -26.71 -4.24 -26.56
N THR A 225 -26.58 -3.16 -27.34
CA THR A 225 -27.59 -2.09 -27.49
C THR A 225 -27.29 -1.31 -28.77
N ASP A 226 -27.36 -1.94 -29.93
CA ASP A 226 -27.69 -1.26 -31.19
C ASP A 226 -27.95 -2.32 -32.24
N VAL A 227 -29.20 -2.72 -32.43
CA VAL A 227 -29.90 -2.98 -33.71
C VAL A 227 -31.31 -3.36 -33.28
N ASP A 228 -32.26 -2.46 -33.48
CA ASP A 228 -33.63 -2.73 -33.95
C ASP A 228 -34.33 -1.36 -34.05
N SER A 229 -34.18 -0.73 -35.22
CA SER A 229 -34.99 0.38 -35.73
C SER A 229 -35.72 -0.11 -36.98
#